data_AF-A0A533VVE3-F1
#
_entry.id   AF-A0A533VVE3-F1
#
_cell.length_a   1.000
_cell.length_b   1.000
_cell.length_c   1.000
_cell.angle_alpha   90.00
_cell.angle_beta   90.00
_cell.angle_gamma   90.00
#
_symmetry.space_group_name_H-M   'P 1'
#
loop_
_entity.id
_entity.type
_entity.pdbx_description
1 polymer ?
#
loop_
_entity_poly.entity_id
_entity_poly.type
_entity_poly.pdbx_seq_one_letter_code
_entity_poly.pdbx_strand_id
1 'polypeptide(L)'
;MLLKALALRSIDEIPKIQEDVTKKTIIILKVTPLAQKSVDELKSSVEQLYEFATAIGGDIARLGDERVVITPPGVKIWRGLQ
;
A
#
# COMPACT_ATOMS: atom_id res chain seq x y z
N MET A 1 0.99 -15.64 7.82
CA MET A 1 1.25 -14.23 7.46
C MET A 1 2.30 -14.22 6.38
N LEU A 2 2.05 -13.57 5.26
CA LEU A 2 2.93 -13.56 4.09
C LEU A 2 3.35 -12.13 3.76
N LEU A 3 4.47 -11.99 3.05
CA LEU A 3 4.90 -10.73 2.47
C LEU A 3 4.90 -10.87 0.95
N LYS A 4 4.34 -9.89 0.25
CA LYS A 4 4.26 -9.85 -1.21
C LYS A 4 4.75 -8.51 -1.71
N ALA A 5 5.64 -8.54 -2.71
CA ALA A 5 6.10 -7.36 -3.40
C ALA A 5 5.52 -7.33 -4.82
N LEU A 6 4.91 -6.21 -5.21
CA LEU A 6 4.36 -6.01 -6.54
C LEU A 6 4.48 -4.54 -6.96
N ALA A 7 4.23 -4.26 -8.23
CA ALA A 7 4.24 -2.91 -8.77
C ALA A 7 2.82 -2.51 -9.18
N LEU A 8 2.40 -1.31 -8.80
CA LEU A 8 1.11 -0.74 -9.19
C LEU A 8 1.22 -0.19 -10.61
N ARG A 9 0.46 -0.75 -11.55
CA ARG A 9 0.44 -0.33 -12.96
C ARG A 9 -0.89 0.30 -13.36
N SER A 10 -1.99 -0.11 -12.72
CA SER A 10 -3.32 0.48 -12.89
C SER A 10 -4.07 0.58 -11.56
N ILE A 11 -5.01 1.52 -11.49
CA ILE A 11 -5.96 1.65 -10.37
C ILE A 11 -6.83 0.39 -10.22
N ASP A 12 -7.05 -0.36 -11.31
CA ASP A 12 -7.82 -1.61 -11.32
C ASP A 12 -7.19 -2.72 -10.46
N GLU A 13 -5.93 -2.58 -10.07
CA GLU A 13 -5.23 -3.54 -9.21
C GLU A 13 -5.49 -3.31 -7.72
N ILE A 14 -6.06 -2.16 -7.33
CA ILE A 14 -6.34 -1.82 -5.93
C ILE A 14 -7.25 -2.83 -5.24
N PRO A 15 -8.39 -3.27 -5.81
CA PRO A 15 -9.25 -4.25 -5.16
C PRO A 15 -8.52 -5.56 -4.81
N LYS A 16 -7.60 -5.99 -5.69
CA LYS A 16 -6.79 -7.20 -5.47
C LYS A 16 -5.77 -7.00 -4.34
N ILE A 17 -5.17 -5.82 -4.25
CA ILE A 17 -4.27 -5.46 -3.14
C ILE A 17 -5.03 -5.44 -1.81
N GLN A 18 -6.23 -4.86 -1.79
CA GLN A 18 -7.10 -4.83 -0.61
C GLN A 18 -7.50 -6.25 -0.16
N GLU A 19 -7.80 -7.14 -1.10
CA GLU A 19 -8.09 -8.55 -0.82
C GLU A 19 -6.86 -9.26 -0.20
N ASP A 20 -5.67 -9.06 -0.76
CA ASP A 20 -4.42 -9.65 -0.23
C ASP A 20 -4.14 -9.17 1.21
N VAL A 21 -4.34 -7.89 1.49
CA VAL A 21 -4.17 -7.32 2.85
C VAL A 21 -5.20 -7.91 3.81
N THR A 22 -6.47 -8.04 3.39
CA THR A 22 -7.53 -8.69 4.17
C THR A 22 -7.16 -10.14 4.54
N LYS A 23 -6.47 -10.85 3.64
CA LYS A 23 -5.92 -12.20 3.85
C LYS A 23 -4.66 -12.23 4.74
N LYS A 24 -4.37 -11.16 5.47
CA LYS A 24 -3.19 -10.99 6.36
C LYS A 24 -1.85 -11.05 5.60
N THR A 25 -1.81 -10.48 4.41
CA THR A 25 -0.58 -10.30 3.62
C THR A 25 -0.05 -8.87 3.78
N ILE A 26 1.24 -8.73 4.08
CA ILE A 26 1.93 -7.44 4.03
C ILE A 26 2.33 -7.16 2.59
N ILE A 27 2.01 -5.95 2.10
CA ILE A 27 2.27 -5.56 0.72
C ILE A 27 3.40 -4.53 0.68
N ILE A 28 4.43 -4.81 -0.11
CA ILE A 28 5.39 -3.81 -0.58
C ILE A 28 4.99 -3.43 -2.01
N LEU A 29 4.52 -2.20 -2.19
CA LEU A 29 4.00 -1.71 -3.46
C LEU A 29 4.99 -0.73 -4.10
N LYS A 30 5.53 -1.08 -5.28
CA LYS A 30 6.29 -0.13 -6.10
C LYS A 30 5.32 0.75 -6.88
N VAL A 31 5.40 2.07 -6.68
CA VAL A 31 4.46 3.04 -7.27
C VAL A 31 4.98 3.71 -8.55
N THR A 32 6.27 3.56 -8.86
CA THR A 32 6.91 4.20 -10.02
C THR A 32 6.18 3.99 -11.35
N PRO A 33 5.68 2.79 -11.71
CA PRO A 33 5.03 2.61 -13.01
C PRO A 33 3.74 3.43 -13.15
N LEU A 34 2.92 3.50 -12.10
CA LEU A 34 1.73 4.36 -12.09
C LEU A 34 2.12 5.84 -12.08
N ALA A 35 3.16 6.22 -11.32
CA ALA A 35 3.68 7.59 -11.27
C ALA A 35 4.10 8.13 -12.64
N GLN A 36 4.73 7.28 -13.46
CA GLN A 36 5.16 7.62 -14.82
C GLN A 36 3.97 7.80 -15.78
N LYS A 37 2.85 7.12 -15.52
CA LYS A 37 1.63 7.22 -16.32
C LYS A 37 0.81 8.46 -15.94
N SER A 38 0.52 8.63 -14.65
CA SER A 38 -0.23 9.76 -14.13
C SER A 38 0.02 9.95 -12.64
N VAL A 39 0.48 11.15 -12.28
CA VAL A 39 0.67 11.55 -10.87
C VAL A 39 -0.68 11.67 -10.15
N ASP A 40 -1.75 12.04 -10.84
CA ASP A 40 -3.08 12.16 -10.25
C ASP A 40 -3.70 10.79 -9.97
N GLU A 41 -3.54 9.81 -10.89
CA GLU A 41 -3.92 8.41 -10.63
C GLU A 41 -3.15 7.85 -9.43
N LEU A 42 -1.85 8.18 -9.33
CA LEU A 42 -1.04 7.77 -8.19
C LEU A 42 -1.57 8.32 -6.86
N LYS A 43 -1.84 9.62 -6.80
CA LYS A 43 -2.34 10.27 -5.57
C LYS A 43 -3.66 9.63 -5.11
N SER A 44 -4.61 9.51 -6.03
CA SER A 44 -5.91 8.88 -5.75
C SER A 44 -5.75 7.43 -5.30
N SER A 45 -4.85 6.67 -5.94
CA SER A 45 -4.57 5.28 -5.56
C SER A 45 -3.99 5.15 -4.16
N VAL A 46 -3.02 5.99 -3.81
CA VAL A 46 -2.38 5.98 -2.48
C VAL A 46 -3.36 6.42 -1.40
N GLU A 47 -4.20 7.42 -1.68
CA GLU A 47 -5.24 7.90 -0.76
C GLU A 47 -6.28 6.79 -0.48
N GLN A 48 -6.76 6.12 -1.52
CA GLN A 48 -7.69 5.00 -1.36
C GLN A 48 -7.08 3.83 -0.54
N LEU A 49 -5.80 3.52 -0.76
CA LEU A 49 -5.10 2.50 0.02
C LEU A 49 -4.86 2.94 1.48
N TYR A 50 -4.66 4.24 1.70
CA TYR A 50 -4.52 4.82 3.04
C TYR A 50 -5.81 4.76 3.84
N GLU A 51 -6.92 5.18 3.24
CA GLU A 51 -8.25 5.10 3.84
C GLU A 51 -8.61 3.65 4.17
N PHE A 52 -8.38 2.73 3.22
CA PHE A 52 -8.60 1.31 3.43
C PHE A 52 -7.77 0.76 4.60
N ALA A 53 -6.46 0.99 4.60
CA ALA A 53 -5.56 0.47 5.63
C ALA A 53 -5.96 0.99 7.02
N THR A 54 -6.35 2.26 7.11
CA THR A 54 -6.83 2.88 8.36
C THR A 54 -8.16 2.28 8.80
N ALA A 55 -9.12 2.12 7.88
CA ALA A 55 -10.45 1.58 8.17
C ALA A 55 -10.41 0.14 8.72
N ILE A 56 -9.49 -0.70 8.23
CA ILE A 56 -9.32 -2.07 8.73
C ILE A 56 -8.42 -2.16 9.97
N GLY A 57 -7.91 -1.04 10.49
CA GLY A 57 -6.99 -1.02 11.63
C GLY A 57 -5.54 -1.47 11.32
N GLY A 58 -5.20 -1.52 10.03
CA GLY A 58 -3.85 -1.76 9.53
C GLY A 58 -2.93 -0.54 9.67
N ASP A 59 -1.91 -0.48 8.83
CA ASP A 59 -0.98 0.66 8.77
C ASP A 59 -0.37 0.77 7.37
N ILE A 60 0.01 1.99 6.99
CA ILE A 60 0.62 2.31 5.70
C ILE A 60 1.74 3.34 5.88
N ALA A 61 2.84 3.16 5.16
CA ALA A 61 3.95 4.11 5.20
C ALA A 61 4.78 4.09 3.92
N ARG A 62 5.47 5.20 3.65
CA ARG A 62 6.48 5.27 2.60
C ARG A 62 7.68 4.40 2.97
N LEU A 63 8.17 3.61 2.01
CA LEU A 63 9.37 2.78 2.12
C LEU A 63 10.38 3.22 1.05
N GLY A 64 11.36 4.02 1.44
CA GLY A 64 12.30 4.65 0.49
C GLY A 64 11.60 5.68 -0.40
N ASP A 65 12.06 5.80 -1.65
CA ASP A 65 11.55 6.83 -2.57
C ASP A 65 10.45 6.31 -3.50
N GLU A 66 10.52 5.03 -3.86
CA GLU A 66 9.68 4.44 -4.92
C GLU A 66 8.58 3.50 -4.43
N ARG A 67 8.49 3.26 -3.11
CA ARG A 67 7.63 2.21 -2.56
C ARG A 67 6.80 2.67 -1.38
N VAL A 68 5.69 1.98 -1.20
CA VAL A 68 4.79 2.10 -0.06
C VAL A 68 4.61 0.71 0.54
N VAL A 69 4.59 0.62 1.87
CA VAL A 69 4.24 -0.59 2.61
C VAL A 69 2.83 -0.46 3.14
N ILE A 70 2.04 -1.53 3.01
CA ILE A 70 0.70 -1.65 3.58
C ILE A 70 0.67 -2.92 4.44
N THR A 71 0.14 -2.79 5.65
CA THR A 71 0.11 -3.86 6.64
C THR A 71 -1.32 -4.15 7.09
N PRO A 72 -1.67 -5.43 7.32
CA PRO A 72 -2.98 -5.81 7.85
C PRO A 72 -3.12 -5.46 9.34
N PRO A 73 -4.35 -5.49 9.89
CA PRO A 73 -4.57 -5.34 11.32
C PRO A 73 -3.72 -6.32 12.15
N GLY A 74 -3.18 -5.82 13.25
CA GLY A 74 -2.26 -6.55 14.13
C GLY A 74 -0.78 -6.43 13.76
N VAL A 75 -0.45 -5.79 12.63
CA VAL A 75 0.91 -5.38 12.28
C VAL A 75 0.96 -3.85 12.24
N LYS A 76 1.97 -3.25 12.86
CA LYS A 76 2.17 -1.80 12.89
C LYS A 76 3.55 -1.44 12.37
N ILE A 77 3.64 -0.29 11.70
CA ILE A 77 4.91 0.21 11.19
C ILE A 77 5.50 1.08 12.29
N TRP A 78 6.60 0.62 12.86
CA TRP A 78 7.35 1.42 13.82
C TRP A 78 8.05 2.57 13.09
N ARG A 79 7.74 3.81 13.47
CA ARG A 79 8.26 5.03 12.84
C ARG A 79 9.45 5.64 13.60
N GLY A 80 9.97 4.94 14.61
CA GLY A 80 10.93 5.50 15.56
C GLY A 80 10.24 6.33 16.65
N LEU A 81 10.92 6.47 17.79
CA LEU A 81 10.68 7.59 18.71
C LEU A 81 11.40 8.79 18.09
N GLN A 82 10.66 9.81 17.67
CA GLN A 82 11.25 11.14 17.51
C GLN A 82 11.56 11.73 18.88
#